data_AF-A0A654TY80-F1
#
_entry.id   AF-A0A654TY80-F1
#
_cell.length_a   1.000
_cell.length_b   1.000
_cell.length_c   1.000
_cell.angle_alpha   90.00
_cell.angle_beta   90.00
_cell.angle_gamma   90.00
#
_symmetry.space_group_name_H-M   'P 1'
#
loop_
_entity.id
_entity.type
_entity.pdbx_description
1 polymer ?
#
loop_
_entity_poly.entity_id
_entity_poly.type
_entity_poly.pdbx_seq_one_letter_code
_entity_poly.pdbx_strand_id
1 'polypeptide(L)'
;MLRAHEANLRLMAADRVLEHLGLRTRLFAAPGWLVSPGVRTALPANGFRLLADLHGITDLVRLTTVRARVLGIGEGFLAEPWWCRMVVMSAERIARRGGVVRIAVAARHLRKSGPLQAMLDAVDLAMLQGCTPMVYRWRADAAVLDAA
;
A
#
# COMPACT_ATOMS: atom_id res chain seq x y z
N MET A 1 -18.84 1.79 -9.06
CA MET A 1 -18.59 0.64 -8.17
C MET A 1 -18.73 -0.65 -8.97
N LEU A 2 -17.80 -1.60 -8.83
CA LEU A 2 -17.87 -2.90 -9.52
C LEU A 2 -18.74 -3.90 -8.76
N ARG A 3 -19.59 -4.65 -9.48
CA ARG A 3 -20.27 -5.84 -8.95
C ARG A 3 -19.27 -6.98 -8.74
N ALA A 4 -19.58 -7.90 -7.83
CA ALA A 4 -18.68 -9.01 -7.46
C ALA A 4 -18.26 -9.87 -8.66
N HIS A 5 -19.18 -10.16 -9.60
CA HIS A 5 -18.88 -10.95 -10.80
C HIS A 5 -17.87 -10.26 -11.72
N GLU A 6 -18.04 -8.97 -12.00
CA GLU A 6 -17.11 -8.20 -12.84
C GLU A 6 -15.75 -8.03 -12.16
N ALA A 7 -15.75 -7.79 -10.84
CA ALA A 7 -14.52 -7.75 -10.05
C ALA A 7 -13.76 -9.08 -10.14
N ASN A 8 -14.47 -10.20 -10.05
CA ASN A 8 -13.88 -11.53 -10.14
C ASN A 8 -13.17 -11.76 -11.49
N LEU A 9 -13.82 -11.42 -12.61
CA LEU A 9 -13.23 -11.55 -13.94
C LEU A 9 -11.95 -10.73 -14.09
N ARG A 10 -11.95 -9.48 -13.58
CA ARG A 10 -10.77 -8.61 -13.62
C ARG A 10 -9.63 -9.13 -12.74
N LEU A 11 -9.95 -9.66 -11.55
CA LEU A 11 -8.97 -10.26 -10.66
C LEU A 11 -8.32 -11.51 -11.28
N MET A 12 -9.11 -12.41 -11.85
CA MET A 12 -8.61 -13.61 -12.53
C MET A 12 -7.75 -13.27 -13.75
N ALA A 13 -8.10 -12.22 -14.49
CA ALA A 13 -7.27 -11.75 -15.61
C ALA A 13 -5.92 -11.20 -15.12
N ALA A 14 -5.94 -10.36 -14.08
CA ALA A 14 -4.73 -9.79 -13.50
C ALA A 14 -3.83 -10.87 -12.86
N ASP A 15 -4.40 -11.83 -12.12
CA ASP A 15 -3.65 -12.92 -11.48
C ASP A 15 -2.90 -13.76 -12.53
N ARG A 16 -3.55 -14.08 -13.67
CA ARG A 16 -2.91 -14.80 -14.77
C ARG A 16 -1.74 -14.05 -15.40
N VAL A 17 -1.87 -12.73 -15.58
CA VAL A 17 -0.76 -11.89 -16.09
C VAL A 17 0.40 -11.88 -15.11
N LEU A 18 0.11 -11.71 -13.81
CA LEU A 18 1.15 -11.72 -12.78
C LEU A 18 1.83 -13.10 -12.65
N GLU A 19 1.06 -14.18 -12.78
CA GLU A 19 1.59 -15.54 -12.79
C GLU A 19 2.53 -15.79 -13.98
N HIS A 20 2.12 -15.39 -15.18
CA HIS A 20 2.96 -15.50 -16.38
C HIS A 20 4.28 -14.72 -16.25
N LEU A 21 4.27 -13.59 -15.54
CA LEU A 21 5.45 -12.78 -15.26
C LEU A 21 6.29 -13.29 -14.07
N GLY A 22 5.89 -14.36 -13.39
CA GLY A 22 6.56 -14.85 -12.18
C GLY A 22 6.39 -13.93 -10.95
N LEU A 23 5.41 -13.02 -10.99
CA LEU A 23 5.12 -12.01 -9.96
C LEU A 23 3.86 -12.34 -9.14
N ARG A 24 3.46 -13.62 -9.12
CA ARG A 24 2.27 -14.06 -8.40
C ARG A 24 2.35 -13.64 -6.93
N THR A 25 1.29 -12.97 -6.46
CA THR A 25 1.23 -12.42 -5.10
C THR A 25 -0.12 -12.67 -4.47
N ARG A 26 -0.14 -12.76 -3.14
CA ARG A 26 -1.38 -12.82 -2.34
C ARG A 26 -1.80 -11.45 -1.82
N LEU A 27 -1.11 -10.39 -2.22
CA LEU A 27 -1.40 -9.01 -1.86
C LEU A 27 -2.18 -8.33 -2.98
N PHE A 28 -3.28 -7.68 -2.62
CA PHE A 28 -3.99 -6.76 -3.49
C PHE A 28 -3.77 -5.32 -3.01
N ALA A 29 -3.11 -4.51 -3.82
CA ALA A 29 -3.02 -3.07 -3.62
C ALA A 29 -4.13 -2.38 -4.44
N ALA A 30 -5.02 -1.67 -3.76
CA ALA A 30 -6.20 -1.10 -4.41
C ALA A 30 -5.81 -0.02 -5.45
N PRO A 31 -6.22 -0.16 -6.72
CA PRO A 31 -6.02 0.89 -7.72
C PRO A 31 -6.65 2.21 -7.26
N GLY A 32 -5.91 3.31 -7.35
CA GLY A 32 -6.36 4.61 -6.83
C GLY A 32 -6.68 4.63 -5.33
N TRP A 33 -6.21 3.63 -4.58
CA TRP A 33 -6.41 3.45 -3.14
C TRP A 33 -7.86 3.22 -2.71
N LEU A 34 -8.74 2.90 -3.66
CA LEU A 34 -10.16 2.67 -3.43
C LEU A 34 -10.54 1.24 -3.81
N VAL A 35 -11.30 0.58 -2.94
CA VAL A 35 -11.77 -0.79 -3.13
C VAL A 35 -13.28 -0.83 -2.96
N SER A 36 -13.99 -1.39 -3.95
CA SER A 36 -15.43 -1.57 -3.83
C SER A 36 -15.75 -2.75 -2.91
N PRO A 37 -16.95 -2.80 -2.30
CA PRO A 37 -17.41 -3.97 -1.55
C PRO A 37 -17.31 -5.27 -2.37
N GLY A 38 -17.72 -5.23 -3.64
CA GLY A 38 -17.65 -6.40 -4.52
C GLY A 38 -16.23 -6.92 -4.75
N VAL A 39 -15.23 -6.03 -4.88
CA VAL A 39 -13.82 -6.45 -4.95
C VAL A 39 -13.39 -7.07 -3.62
N ARG A 40 -13.68 -6.40 -2.49
CA ARG A 40 -13.31 -6.90 -1.15
C ARG A 40 -13.83 -8.32 -0.90
N THR A 41 -15.07 -8.62 -1.31
CA THR A 41 -15.66 -9.96 -1.20
C THR A 41 -15.01 -10.97 -2.15
N ALA A 42 -14.61 -10.57 -3.35
CA ALA A 42 -14.01 -11.46 -4.34
C ALA A 42 -12.55 -11.83 -4.03
N LEU A 43 -11.81 -10.98 -3.31
CA LEU A 43 -10.38 -11.17 -3.07
C LEU A 43 -10.03 -12.52 -2.39
N PRO A 44 -10.64 -12.93 -1.26
CA PRO A 44 -10.29 -14.19 -0.60
C PRO A 44 -10.51 -15.42 -1.49
N ALA A 45 -11.62 -15.41 -2.24
CA ALA A 45 -12.00 -16.48 -3.17
C ALA A 45 -11.00 -16.64 -4.33
N ASN A 46 -10.26 -15.58 -4.65
CA ASN A 46 -9.20 -15.58 -5.67
C ASN A 46 -7.79 -15.78 -5.07
N GLY A 47 -7.68 -16.23 -3.82
CA GLY A 47 -6.38 -16.55 -3.21
C GLY A 47 -5.62 -15.36 -2.62
N PHE A 48 -6.16 -14.15 -2.68
CA PHE A 48 -5.59 -13.00 -1.97
C PHE A 48 -5.79 -13.15 -0.47
N ARG A 49 -4.83 -12.63 0.30
CA ARG A 49 -4.76 -12.72 1.76
C ARG A 49 -4.54 -11.38 2.43
N LEU A 50 -3.96 -10.42 1.70
CA LEU A 50 -3.79 -9.05 2.16
C LEU A 50 -4.44 -8.06 1.21
N LEU A 51 -5.11 -7.06 1.77
CA LEU A 51 -5.61 -5.89 1.07
C LEU A 51 -4.92 -4.63 1.62
N ALA A 52 -4.21 -3.92 0.75
CA ALA A 52 -3.65 -2.60 1.04
C ALA A 52 -4.50 -1.52 0.34
N ASP A 53 -5.20 -0.70 1.12
CA ASP A 53 -5.99 0.43 0.62
C ASP A 53 -5.48 1.77 1.20
N LEU A 54 -6.23 2.85 0.98
CA LEU A 54 -5.89 4.18 1.46
C LEU A 54 -5.67 4.22 2.98
N HIS A 55 -6.43 3.45 3.74
CA HIS A 55 -6.57 3.60 5.20
C HIS A 55 -5.76 2.56 5.98
N GLY A 56 -5.47 1.41 5.39
CA GLY A 56 -4.75 0.38 6.11
C GLY A 56 -4.39 -0.85 5.30
N ILE A 57 -3.92 -1.84 6.05
CA ILE A 57 -3.53 -3.16 5.57
C ILE A 57 -4.44 -4.16 6.29
N THR A 58 -5.33 -4.81 5.53
CA THR A 58 -6.31 -5.77 6.05
C THR A 58 -5.84 -7.18 5.77
N ASP A 59 -5.74 -8.00 6.81
CA ASP A 59 -5.72 -9.46 6.69
C ASP A 59 -7.11 -9.94 6.30
N LEU A 60 -7.24 -10.51 5.11
CA LEU A 60 -8.51 -10.97 4.58
C LEU A 60 -8.95 -12.32 5.15
N VAL A 61 -8.06 -13.04 5.84
CA VAL A 61 -8.35 -14.31 6.51
C VAL A 61 -8.73 -14.06 7.97
N ARG A 62 -7.89 -13.29 8.68
CA ARG A 62 -8.08 -13.00 10.10
C ARG A 62 -9.04 -11.84 10.36
N LEU A 63 -9.41 -11.10 9.31
CA LEU A 63 -10.26 -9.91 9.37
C LEU A 63 -9.72 -8.80 10.29
N THR A 64 -8.41 -8.77 10.49
CA THR A 64 -7.71 -7.75 11.28
C THR A 64 -7.13 -6.68 10.36
N THR A 65 -7.18 -5.42 10.80
CA THR A 65 -6.65 -4.29 10.02
C THR A 65 -5.62 -3.52 10.81
N VAL A 66 -4.42 -3.39 10.25
CA VAL A 66 -3.46 -2.38 10.68
C VAL A 66 -3.88 -1.05 10.07
N ARG A 67 -4.26 -0.10 10.92
CA ARG A 67 -4.58 1.27 10.50
C ARG A 67 -3.28 2.02 10.22
N ALA A 68 -3.05 2.30 8.95
CA ALA A 68 -1.87 3.00 8.48
C ALA A 68 -2.23 3.67 7.16
N ARG A 69 -2.52 4.97 7.18
CA ARG A 69 -2.89 5.69 5.96
C ARG A 69 -1.66 5.79 5.05
N VAL A 70 -1.82 5.50 3.76
CA VAL A 70 -0.74 5.73 2.79
C VAL A 70 -0.60 7.23 2.47
N LEU A 71 0.62 7.72 2.56
CA LEU A 71 1.07 9.02 2.08
C LEU A 71 1.57 8.84 0.66
N GLY A 72 1.24 9.71 -0.28
CA GLY A 72 1.80 9.52 -1.61
C GLY A 72 1.81 10.70 -2.53
N ILE A 73 2.44 10.51 -3.69
CA ILE A 73 2.66 11.50 -4.74
C ILE A 73 2.24 10.92 -6.09
N GLY A 74 1.27 11.55 -6.76
CA GLY A 74 0.63 11.01 -7.97
C GLY A 74 -0.30 9.83 -7.70
N GLU A 75 -0.85 9.20 -8.75
CA GLU A 75 -1.82 8.07 -8.66
C GLU A 75 -2.90 8.27 -7.57
N GLY A 76 -3.66 9.36 -7.68
CA GLY A 76 -4.67 9.75 -6.68
C GLY A 76 -4.19 10.79 -5.65
N PHE A 77 -2.92 11.17 -5.70
CA PHE A 77 -2.34 12.26 -4.90
C PHE A 77 -1.82 13.42 -5.75
N LEU A 78 -1.65 14.57 -5.10
CA LEU A 78 -0.96 15.75 -5.63
C LEU A 78 0.55 15.50 -5.81
N ALA A 79 1.24 16.38 -6.54
CA ALA A 79 2.68 16.26 -6.83
C ALA A 79 3.44 17.60 -6.78
N GLU A 80 2.81 18.65 -6.26
CA GLU A 80 3.34 19.99 -6.14
C GLU A 80 4.33 20.10 -4.96
N PRO A 81 5.25 21.09 -4.96
CA PRO A 81 6.29 21.20 -3.94
C PRO A 81 5.77 21.30 -2.49
N TRP A 82 4.65 21.98 -2.28
CA TRP A 82 4.03 22.07 -0.95
C TRP A 82 3.47 20.71 -0.48
N TRP A 83 2.95 19.90 -1.40
CA TRP A 83 2.44 18.56 -1.10
C TRP A 83 3.58 17.60 -0.76
N CYS A 84 4.69 17.68 -1.51
CA CYS A 84 5.90 16.93 -1.21
C CYS A 84 6.38 17.19 0.23
N ARG A 85 6.42 18.46 0.66
CA ARG A 85 6.73 18.84 2.04
C ARG A 85 5.74 18.24 3.05
N MET A 86 4.45 18.24 2.72
CA MET A 86 3.42 17.62 3.59
C MET A 86 3.60 16.12 3.75
N VAL A 87 4.01 15.40 2.69
CA VAL A 87 4.32 13.96 2.76
C VAL A 87 5.48 13.72 3.72
N VAL A 88 6.58 14.45 3.58
CA VAL A 88 7.77 14.33 4.44
C VAL A 88 7.41 14.58 5.92
N MET A 89 6.78 15.71 6.22
CA MET A 89 6.37 16.05 7.60
C MET A 89 5.37 15.05 8.19
N SER A 90 4.54 14.42 7.35
CA SER A 90 3.58 13.42 7.81
C SER A 90 4.25 12.09 8.10
N ALA A 91 5.22 11.68 7.28
CA ALA A 91 6.02 10.48 7.51
C ALA A 91 6.78 10.58 8.84
N GLU A 92 7.51 11.67 9.05
CA GLU A 92 8.23 11.93 10.30
C GLU A 92 7.30 11.91 11.52
N ARG A 93 6.15 12.59 11.44
CA ARG A 93 5.18 12.65 12.55
C ARG A 93 4.62 11.26 12.90
N ILE A 94 4.35 10.43 11.90
CA ILE A 94 3.86 9.06 12.11
C ILE A 94 4.96 8.21 12.76
N ALA A 95 6.18 8.28 12.22
CA ALA A 95 7.32 7.52 12.72
C ALA A 95 7.65 7.86 14.17
N ARG A 96 7.72 9.16 14.50
CA ARG A 96 7.94 9.65 15.87
C ARG A 96 6.90 9.17 16.89
N ARG A 97 5.70 8.81 16.43
CA ARG A 97 4.62 8.25 17.26
C ARG A 97 4.64 6.71 17.33
N GLY A 98 5.68 6.06 16.81
CA GLY A 98 5.77 4.60 16.72
C GLY A 98 4.78 4.00 15.71
N GLY A 99 4.26 4.81 14.77
CA GLY A 99 3.28 4.37 13.79
C GLY A 99 3.91 3.73 12.54
N VAL A 100 3.07 3.09 11.73
CA VAL A 100 3.48 2.48 10.46
C VAL A 100 3.46 3.54 9.36
N VAL A 101 4.62 3.86 8.81
CA VAL A 101 4.75 4.77 7.66
C VAL A 101 4.56 3.99 6.37
N ARG A 102 3.53 4.34 5.61
CA ARG A 102 3.30 3.82 4.25
C ARG A 102 3.43 4.98 3.27
N ILE A 103 4.38 4.88 2.36
CA ILE A 103 4.62 5.88 1.31
C ILE A 103 4.41 5.26 -0.07
N ALA A 104 3.89 6.03 -1.03
CA ALA A 104 3.66 5.59 -2.40
C ALA A 104 3.92 6.71 -3.40
N VAL A 105 4.41 6.37 -4.59
CA VAL A 105 4.74 7.35 -5.61
C VAL A 105 4.47 6.78 -7.00
N ALA A 106 3.85 7.57 -7.87
CA ALA A 106 3.78 7.21 -9.28
C ALA A 106 5.18 7.32 -9.89
N ALA A 107 5.69 6.25 -10.50
CA ALA A 107 7.06 6.19 -11.02
C ALA A 107 7.43 7.38 -11.93
N ARG A 108 6.48 7.88 -12.72
CA ARG A 108 6.69 9.07 -13.59
C ARG A 108 7.13 10.33 -12.84
N HIS A 109 6.74 10.47 -11.57
CA HIS A 109 7.10 11.64 -10.76
C HIS A 109 8.51 11.54 -10.19
N LEU A 110 9.09 10.35 -10.06
CA LEU A 110 10.47 10.15 -9.60
C LEU A 110 11.53 10.69 -10.56
N ARG A 111 11.14 11.04 -11.80
CA ARG A 111 12.03 11.76 -12.73
C ARG A 111 12.23 13.23 -12.36
N LYS A 112 11.41 13.77 -11.45
CA LYS A 112 11.50 15.15 -10.97
C LYS A 112 12.24 15.16 -9.63
N SER A 113 13.21 16.07 -9.49
CA SER A 113 14.02 16.18 -8.26
C SER A 113 13.18 16.38 -7.00
N GLY A 114 12.13 17.21 -7.04
CA GLY A 114 11.26 17.48 -5.89
C GLY A 114 10.57 16.23 -5.30
N PRO A 115 9.72 15.52 -6.06
CA PRO A 115 9.11 14.28 -5.62
C PRO A 115 10.11 13.18 -5.25
N LEU A 116 11.21 13.04 -6.00
CA LEU A 116 12.26 12.07 -5.68
C LEU A 116 12.88 12.36 -4.31
N GLN A 117 13.32 13.59 -4.09
CA GLN A 117 13.93 14.00 -2.82
C GLN A 117 12.94 13.83 -1.67
N ALA A 118 11.68 14.23 -1.84
CA ALA A 118 10.67 14.07 -0.80
C ALA A 118 10.41 12.60 -0.42
N MET A 119 10.51 11.67 -1.37
CA MET A 119 10.40 10.24 -1.07
C MET A 119 11.62 9.73 -0.28
N LEU A 120 12.83 10.17 -0.64
CA LEU A 120 14.05 9.83 0.09
C LEU A 120 14.01 10.42 1.50
N ASP A 121 13.70 11.71 1.66
CA ASP A 121 13.58 12.38 2.95
C ASP A 121 12.55 11.70 3.86
N ALA A 122 11.41 11.27 3.30
CA ALA A 122 10.39 10.56 4.07
C ALA A 122 10.88 9.20 4.58
N VAL A 123 11.69 8.47 3.80
CA VAL A 123 12.31 7.20 4.21
C VAL A 123 13.37 7.47 5.28
N ASP A 124 14.28 8.40 5.03
CA ASP A 124 15.38 8.72 5.92
C ASP A 124 14.87 9.20 7.28
N LEU A 125 13.89 10.10 7.32
CA LEU A 125 13.27 10.55 8.57
C LEU A 125 12.53 9.43 9.29
N ALA A 126 11.84 8.54 8.58
CA ALA A 126 11.18 7.41 9.23
C ALA A 126 12.21 6.47 9.88
N MET A 127 13.32 6.19 9.19
CA MET A 127 14.42 5.36 9.72
C MET A 127 15.14 6.03 10.89
N LEU A 128 15.37 7.34 10.84
CA LEU A 128 15.94 8.11 11.95
C LEU A 128 15.06 8.07 13.21
N GLN A 129 13.75 7.94 13.05
CA GLN A 129 12.79 7.76 14.15
C GLN A 129 12.61 6.28 14.56
N GLY A 130 13.44 5.36 14.05
CA GLY A 130 13.46 3.95 14.44
C GLY A 130 12.54 3.04 13.63
N CYS A 131 11.92 3.50 12.53
CA CYS A 131 11.18 2.59 11.67
C CYS A 131 12.12 1.60 10.95
N THR A 132 11.72 0.33 10.92
CA THR A 132 12.39 -0.70 10.13
C THR A 132 11.69 -0.85 8.77
N PRO A 133 12.42 -0.86 7.64
CA PRO A 133 11.83 -1.14 6.33
C PRO A 133 11.21 -2.54 6.28
N MET A 134 10.01 -2.65 5.71
CA MET A 134 9.28 -3.91 5.61
C MET A 134 8.68 -4.10 4.22
N VAL A 135 8.47 -5.37 3.87
CA VAL A 135 7.68 -5.77 2.70
C VAL A 135 6.28 -6.17 3.14
N TYR A 136 5.27 -5.82 2.35
CA TYR A 136 3.93 -6.37 2.55
C TYR A 136 3.98 -7.88 2.36
N ARG A 137 3.84 -8.63 3.46
CA ARG A 137 3.89 -10.09 3.44
C ARG A 137 2.85 -10.66 4.38
N TRP A 138 2.08 -11.61 3.88
CA TRP A 138 1.18 -12.40 4.71
C TRP A 138 1.92 -13.63 5.21
N ARG A 139 1.90 -13.89 6.51
CA ARG A 139 2.47 -15.09 7.14
C ARG A 139 1.35 -15.87 7.82
N ALA A 140 1.35 -17.19 7.68
CA ALA A 140 0.31 -18.04 8.28
C ALA A 140 0.32 -17.95 9.81
N ASP A 141 1.50 -17.74 10.41
CA ASP A 141 1.72 -17.83 11.86
C ASP A 141 1.79 -16.47 12.57
N ALA A 142 1.86 -15.36 11.83
CA ALA A 142 2.16 -14.03 12.35
C ALA A 142 1.10 -13.00 11.94
N ALA A 143 0.78 -12.02 12.79
CA ALA A 143 -0.09 -10.92 12.39
C ALA A 143 0.60 -10.11 11.26
N VAL A 144 -0.18 -9.32 10.51
CA VAL A 144 0.27 -8.58 9.31
C VAL A 144 1.54 -7.76 9.53
N LEU A 145 1.80 -7.38 10.79
CA LEU A 145 3.02 -6.74 11.24
C LEU A 145 3.46 -7.36 12.57
N ASP A 146 4.04 -8.56 12.52
CA ASP A 146 4.90 -8.96 13.63
C ASP A 146 6.24 -8.24 13.42
N ALA A 147 6.50 -7.29 14.32
CA ALA A 147 7.83 -6.71 14.51
C ALA A 147 8.75 -7.84 14.98
N ALA A 148 9.78 -8.12 14.20
CA ALA A 148 10.90 -8.95 14.63
C ALA A 148 11.81 -8.11 15.54
#